data_AF-A0A388M8S4-F1
#
_entry.id   AF-A0A388M8S4-F1
#
_cell.length_a   1.000
_cell.length_b   1.000
_cell.length_c   1.000
_cell.angle_alpha   90.00
_cell.angle_beta   90.00
_cell.angle_gamma   90.00
#
_symmetry.space_group_name_H-M   'P 1'
#
loop_
_entity.id
_entity.type
_entity.pdbx_description
1 polymer ?
#
loop_
_entity_poly.entity_id
_entity_poly.type
_entity_poly.pdbx_seq_one_letter_code
_entity_poly.pdbx_strand_id
1 'polypeptide(L)'
;MVCCGLFFQVDEHLQQLEEISERASKEHSLERTLDKMEAEWAPLVFETAPYRDTGTSILKGSPVEDAQMLLDDHIVKVQTMSASPYATPFMDRIVAWEKTVTTMQGILEAWLKVQATWLYLEPIFGSEDIMQQMPVEGGRFQEVDKVWRELMESLVLIKTMLEVTTIPGVLDKLTKCNESLEVIQKGLNQYLETKRLAFPRFFFLSNDELLEILSETKDPLRVQPFLKKCFEGIQTLEFKENLDIVAMNSMEKERVEFTRTTNPRMAGGMVEKWLIEVEKMMRESLKVFS
;
A
#
# COMPACT_ATOMS: atom_id res chain seq x y z
N MET A 1 39.96 -67.45 39.52
CA MET A 1 39.87 -66.97 38.13
C MET A 1 38.54 -66.21 38.00
N VAL A 2 38.18 -65.19 38.80
CA VAL A 2 38.86 -63.91 39.09
C VAL A 2 39.85 -63.53 38.00
N CYS A 3 39.38 -62.84 36.98
CA CYS A 3 40.14 -61.90 36.14
C CYS A 3 39.17 -61.18 35.18
N CYS A 4 38.47 -60.18 35.73
CA CYS A 4 38.12 -58.90 35.10
C CYS A 4 37.26 -58.14 36.10
N GLY A 5 37.89 -57.68 37.19
CA GLY A 5 37.37 -56.50 37.87
C GLY A 5 37.56 -55.30 36.95
N LEU A 6 36.63 -54.35 37.08
CA LEU A 6 36.65 -53.00 36.52
C LEU A 6 36.47 -52.91 35.00
N PHE A 7 35.36 -52.35 34.53
CA PHE A 7 35.38 -51.36 33.45
C PHE A 7 34.06 -50.58 33.42
N PHE A 8 33.77 -49.84 34.51
CA PHE A 8 32.61 -48.94 34.75
C PHE A 8 31.43 -49.56 35.51
N GLN A 9 31.05 -48.90 36.62
CA GLN A 9 29.79 -49.08 37.36
C GLN A 9 28.60 -48.60 36.51
N VAL A 10 28.40 -49.18 35.33
CA VAL A 10 27.38 -48.71 34.37
C VAL A 10 25.97 -48.81 34.98
N ASP A 11 25.68 -49.84 35.76
CA ASP A 11 24.38 -50.02 36.41
C ASP A 11 24.07 -48.94 37.48
N GLU A 12 25.07 -48.42 38.19
CA GLU A 12 24.86 -47.36 39.21
C GLU A 12 24.68 -45.96 38.59
N HIS A 13 25.20 -45.77 37.37
CA HIS A 13 25.09 -44.51 36.63
C HIS A 13 24.04 -44.55 35.51
N LEU A 14 23.29 -45.65 35.38
CA LEU A 14 22.41 -45.91 34.24
C LEU A 14 21.32 -44.83 34.09
N GLN A 15 20.71 -44.43 35.20
CA GLN A 15 19.72 -43.35 35.24
C GLN A 15 20.32 -42.00 34.83
N GLN A 16 21.56 -41.70 35.27
CA GLN A 16 22.25 -40.46 34.89
C GLN A 16 22.61 -40.46 33.40
N LEU A 17 23.03 -41.61 32.86
CA LEU A 17 23.32 -41.77 31.44
C LEU A 17 22.06 -41.65 30.59
N GLU A 18 20.93 -42.19 31.04
CA GLU A 18 19.63 -42.03 30.38
C GLU A 18 19.19 -40.55 30.36
N GLU A 19 19.28 -39.84 31.48
CA GLU A 19 18.95 -38.41 31.57
C GLU A 19 19.84 -37.56 30.65
N ILE A 20 21.15 -37.80 30.64
CA ILE A 20 22.09 -37.11 29.75
C ILE A 20 21.78 -37.43 28.29
N SER A 21 21.51 -38.70 27.96
CA SER A 21 21.18 -39.14 26.60
C SER A 21 19.86 -38.52 26.10
N GLU A 22 18.84 -38.47 26.95
CA GLU A 22 17.57 -37.82 26.61
C GLU A 22 17.78 -36.32 26.38
N ARG A 23 18.48 -35.65 27.30
CA ARG A 23 18.80 -34.23 27.17
C ARG A 23 19.56 -33.93 25.88
N ALA A 24 20.62 -34.67 25.58
CA ALA A 24 21.40 -34.52 24.35
C ALA A 24 20.53 -34.73 23.10
N SER A 25 19.61 -35.70 23.13
CA SER A 25 18.68 -35.94 22.02
C SER A 25 17.73 -34.76 21.79
N LYS A 26 17.23 -34.14 22.87
CA LYS A 26 16.35 -32.96 22.79
C LYS A 26 17.10 -31.70 22.35
N GLU A 27 18.30 -31.49 22.84
CA GLU A 27 19.20 -30.40 22.43
C GLU A 27 19.53 -30.51 20.93
N HIS A 28 19.89 -31.69 20.45
CA HIS A 28 20.16 -31.91 19.03
C HIS A 28 18.93 -31.71 18.14
N SER A 29 17.74 -32.12 18.61
CA SER A 29 16.48 -31.87 17.90
C SER A 29 16.17 -30.37 17.77
N LEU A 30 16.46 -29.59 18.80
CA LEU A 30 16.32 -28.13 18.79
C LEU A 30 17.27 -27.48 17.77
N GLU A 31 18.55 -27.84 17.85
CA GLU A 31 19.58 -27.33 16.93
C GLU A 31 19.22 -27.61 15.46
N ARG A 32 18.84 -28.86 15.16
CA ARG A 32 18.43 -29.25 13.80
C ARG A 32 17.20 -28.50 13.31
N THR A 33 16.28 -28.17 14.22
CA THR A 33 15.11 -27.35 13.88
C THR A 33 15.53 -25.94 13.51
N LEU A 34 16.47 -25.35 14.27
CA LEU A 34 17.01 -24.02 14.00
C LEU A 34 17.77 -23.97 12.66
N ASP A 35 18.64 -24.95 12.40
CA ASP A 35 19.37 -25.08 11.13
C ASP A 35 18.42 -25.17 9.93
N LYS A 36 17.33 -25.95 10.10
CA LYS A 36 16.32 -26.10 9.07
C LYS A 36 15.59 -24.78 8.80
N MET A 37 15.21 -24.05 9.85
CA MET A 37 14.58 -22.75 9.71
C MET A 37 15.49 -21.79 8.96
N GLU A 38 16.76 -21.66 9.35
CA GLU A 38 17.72 -20.78 8.65
C GLU A 38 17.91 -21.18 7.17
N ALA A 39 17.96 -22.47 6.86
CA ALA A 39 18.14 -22.96 5.50
C ALA A 39 16.92 -22.72 4.59
N GLU A 40 15.70 -22.72 5.15
CA GLU A 40 14.46 -22.46 4.39
C GLU A 40 14.39 -21.04 3.82
N TRP A 41 15.15 -20.09 4.38
CA TRP A 41 15.23 -18.71 3.87
C TRP A 41 16.22 -18.50 2.73
N ALA A 42 17.18 -19.42 2.53
CA ALA A 42 18.21 -19.29 1.50
C ALA A 42 17.68 -19.09 0.05
N PRO A 43 16.59 -19.74 -0.40
CA PRO A 43 16.08 -19.56 -1.75
C PRO A 43 15.21 -18.30 -1.91
N LEU A 44 14.81 -17.62 -0.83
CA LEU A 44 13.89 -16.49 -0.89
C LEU A 44 14.63 -15.20 -1.30
N VAL A 45 14.20 -14.64 -2.42
CA VAL A 45 14.75 -13.40 -2.99
C VAL A 45 13.62 -12.43 -3.32
N PHE A 46 13.89 -11.14 -3.19
CA PHE A 46 12.93 -10.13 -3.65
C PHE A 46 12.85 -10.17 -5.18
N GLU A 47 11.63 -10.21 -5.70
CA GLU A 47 11.38 -9.91 -7.11
C GLU A 47 10.65 -8.58 -7.23
N THR A 48 11.05 -7.81 -8.23
CA THR A 48 10.44 -6.53 -8.53
C THR A 48 9.88 -6.52 -9.96
N ALA A 49 8.90 -5.66 -10.21
CA ALA A 49 8.35 -5.40 -11.53
C ALA A 49 8.28 -3.90 -11.78
N PRO A 50 8.60 -3.41 -12.99
CA PRO A 50 8.42 -2.01 -13.34
C PRO A 50 6.96 -1.58 -13.15
N TYR A 51 6.75 -0.37 -12.62
CA TYR A 51 5.41 0.18 -12.44
C TYR A 51 5.12 1.31 -13.43
N ARG A 52 4.31 1.01 -14.46
CA ARG A 52 3.92 1.95 -15.53
C ARG A 52 5.15 2.67 -16.10
N ASP A 53 5.00 3.95 -16.44
CA ASP A 53 6.07 4.82 -16.94
C ASP A 53 6.68 5.71 -15.83
N THR A 54 6.58 5.28 -14.56
CA THR A 54 7.03 6.07 -13.40
C THR A 54 8.55 6.05 -13.19
N GLY A 55 9.25 5.15 -13.89
CA GLY A 55 10.69 4.93 -13.73
C GLY A 55 11.09 4.23 -12.42
N THR A 56 10.14 3.69 -11.65
CA THR A 56 10.41 2.85 -10.47
C THR A 56 9.75 1.48 -10.59
N SER A 57 10.06 0.60 -9.63
CA SER A 57 9.53 -0.75 -9.53
C SER A 57 8.70 -0.94 -8.27
N ILE A 58 7.96 -2.04 -8.22
CA ILE A 58 7.22 -2.52 -7.04
C ILE A 58 7.59 -3.98 -6.74
N LEU A 59 7.40 -4.42 -5.50
CA LEU A 59 7.54 -5.82 -5.11
C LEU A 59 6.44 -6.67 -5.77
N LYS A 60 6.83 -7.84 -6.30
CA LYS A 60 5.87 -8.85 -6.74
C LYS A 60 5.31 -9.62 -5.54
N GLY A 61 4.02 -9.98 -5.62
CA GLY A 61 3.31 -10.67 -4.53
C GLY A 61 3.86 -12.06 -4.23
N SER A 62 4.05 -12.91 -5.25
CA SER A 62 4.36 -14.34 -5.04
C SER A 62 5.58 -14.61 -4.12
N PRO A 63 6.77 -14.03 -4.33
CA PRO A 63 7.89 -14.26 -3.41
C PRO A 63 7.65 -13.72 -1.99
N VAL A 64 6.86 -12.65 -1.87
CA VAL A 64 6.54 -12.05 -0.58
C VAL A 64 5.53 -12.90 0.19
N GLU A 65 4.54 -13.48 -0.50
CA GLU A 65 3.57 -14.41 0.08
C GLU A 65 4.26 -15.66 0.65
N ASP A 66 5.23 -16.23 -0.09
CA ASP A 66 6.05 -17.36 0.40
C ASP A 66 6.82 -17.00 1.68
N ALA A 67 7.40 -15.79 1.71
CA ALA A 67 8.12 -15.29 2.89
C ALA A 67 7.18 -15.05 4.09
N GLN A 68 5.98 -14.52 3.87
CA GLN A 68 4.98 -14.32 4.93
C GLN A 68 4.53 -15.65 5.54
N MET A 69 4.25 -16.66 4.70
CA MET A 69 3.90 -18.00 5.17
C MET A 69 5.03 -18.61 6.02
N LEU A 70 6.29 -18.43 5.59
CA LEU A 70 7.44 -18.91 6.34
C LEU A 70 7.60 -18.18 7.69
N LEU A 71 7.35 -16.87 7.72
CA LEU A 71 7.38 -16.06 8.95
C LEU A 71 6.34 -16.53 9.97
N ASP A 72 5.09 -16.74 9.56
CA ASP A 72 4.01 -17.17 10.45
C ASP A 72 4.35 -18.48 11.17
N ASP A 73 4.93 -19.44 10.44
CA ASP A 73 5.39 -20.71 11.00
C ASP A 73 6.66 -20.54 11.88
N HIS A 74 7.64 -19.78 11.40
CA HIS A 74 8.93 -19.64 12.10
C HIS A 74 8.82 -18.85 13.40
N ILE A 75 7.95 -17.84 13.48
CA ILE A 75 7.73 -17.05 14.69
C ILE A 75 7.16 -17.94 15.81
N VAL A 76 6.16 -18.78 15.50
CA VAL A 76 5.58 -19.70 16.50
C VAL A 76 6.62 -20.75 16.94
N LYS A 77 7.41 -21.27 15.99
CA LYS A 77 8.48 -22.22 16.29
C LYS A 77 9.54 -21.63 17.21
N VAL A 78 10.07 -20.45 16.91
CA VAL A 78 11.14 -19.84 17.70
C VAL A 78 10.69 -19.50 19.13
N GLN A 79 9.44 -19.06 19.30
CA GLN A 79 8.83 -18.85 20.62
C GLN A 79 8.72 -20.14 21.42
N THR A 80 8.29 -21.23 20.77
CA THR A 80 8.22 -22.56 21.39
C THR A 80 9.61 -23.07 21.79
N MET A 81 10.61 -22.84 20.94
CA MET A 81 11.99 -23.20 21.21
C MET A 81 12.56 -22.41 22.39
N SER A 82 12.31 -21.11 22.45
CA SER A 82 12.75 -20.23 23.56
C SER A 82 12.20 -20.67 24.92
N ALA A 83 10.98 -21.20 24.96
CA ALA A 83 10.35 -21.72 26.17
C ALA A 83 10.83 -23.14 26.57
N SER A 84 11.64 -23.82 25.74
CA SER A 84 12.09 -25.19 26.00
C SER A 84 13.14 -25.24 27.12
N PRO A 85 13.06 -26.20 28.06
CA PRO A 85 14.10 -26.39 29.09
C PRO A 85 15.47 -26.77 28.48
N TYR A 86 15.48 -27.23 27.23
CA TYR A 86 16.67 -27.64 26.49
C TYR A 86 17.28 -26.50 25.64
N ALA A 87 16.71 -25.30 25.68
CA ALA A 87 17.13 -24.16 24.85
C ALA A 87 18.41 -23.47 25.34
N THR A 88 18.76 -23.65 26.63
CA THR A 88 19.87 -22.95 27.29
C THR A 88 21.18 -22.91 26.48
N PRO A 89 21.66 -24.01 25.87
CA PRO A 89 22.91 -24.00 25.09
C PRO A 89 22.85 -23.14 23.81
N PHE A 90 21.65 -22.90 23.28
CA PHE A 90 21.41 -22.23 21.99
C PHE A 90 20.68 -20.90 22.15
N MET A 91 20.49 -20.41 23.38
CA MET A 91 19.62 -19.27 23.67
C MET A 91 20.03 -18.02 22.89
N ASP A 92 21.33 -17.73 22.80
CA ASP A 92 21.84 -16.57 22.03
C ASP A 92 21.45 -16.66 20.55
N ARG A 93 21.53 -17.87 19.96
CA ARG A 93 21.17 -18.10 18.56
C ARG A 93 19.66 -18.04 18.35
N ILE A 94 18.87 -18.59 19.27
CA ILE A 94 17.40 -18.52 19.26
C ILE A 94 16.93 -17.07 19.33
N VAL A 95 17.49 -16.27 20.25
CA VAL A 95 17.14 -14.85 20.41
C VAL A 95 17.56 -14.04 19.18
N ALA A 96 18.74 -14.30 18.61
CA ALA A 96 19.18 -13.65 17.39
C ALA A 96 18.27 -13.98 16.19
N TRP A 97 17.85 -15.25 16.08
CA TRP A 97 16.94 -15.70 15.05
C TRP A 97 15.54 -15.10 15.23
N GLU A 98 15.00 -15.12 16.45
CA GLU A 98 13.71 -14.50 16.79
C GLU A 98 13.69 -13.02 16.42
N LYS A 99 14.75 -12.28 16.76
CA LYS A 99 14.90 -10.87 16.37
C LYS A 99 14.88 -10.71 14.84
N THR A 100 15.56 -11.60 14.12
CA THR A 100 15.66 -11.57 12.66
C THR A 100 14.30 -11.77 12.01
N VAL A 101 13.57 -12.84 12.36
CA VAL A 101 12.25 -13.12 11.79
C VAL A 101 11.22 -12.06 12.18
N THR A 102 11.23 -11.58 13.43
CA THR A 102 10.31 -10.50 13.87
C THR A 102 10.60 -9.18 13.15
N THR A 103 11.89 -8.84 12.94
CA THR A 103 12.27 -7.65 12.17
C THR A 103 11.84 -7.79 10.71
N MET A 104 12.02 -8.97 10.11
CA MET A 104 11.60 -9.23 8.73
C MET A 104 10.08 -9.09 8.57
N GLN A 105 9.29 -9.64 9.50
CA GLN A 105 7.83 -9.47 9.51
C GLN A 105 7.44 -8.00 9.52
N GLY A 106 7.99 -7.22 10.46
CA GLY A 106 7.72 -5.79 10.53
C GLY A 106 8.11 -5.04 9.25
N ILE A 107 9.24 -5.40 8.63
CA ILE A 107 9.67 -4.80 7.35
C ILE A 107 8.68 -5.13 6.24
N LEU A 108 8.30 -6.40 6.05
CA LEU A 108 7.36 -6.78 4.98
C LEU A 108 5.99 -6.14 5.16
N GLU A 109 5.43 -6.16 6.36
CA GLU A 109 4.14 -5.53 6.65
C GLU A 109 4.18 -4.02 6.35
N ALA A 110 5.20 -3.33 6.85
CA ALA A 110 5.35 -1.90 6.62
C ALA A 110 5.58 -1.60 5.13
N TRP A 111 6.37 -2.40 4.43
CA TRP A 111 6.66 -2.23 3.00
C TRP A 111 5.44 -2.44 2.13
N LEU A 112 4.68 -3.52 2.36
CA LEU A 112 3.45 -3.80 1.62
C LEU A 112 2.39 -2.73 1.86
N LYS A 113 2.29 -2.21 3.09
CA LYS A 113 1.40 -1.09 3.40
C LYS A 113 1.80 0.17 2.63
N VAL A 114 3.09 0.53 2.63
CA VAL A 114 3.60 1.66 1.83
C VAL A 114 3.27 1.44 0.36
N GLN A 115 3.56 0.25 -0.18
CA GLN A 115 3.32 -0.08 -1.59
C GLN A 115 1.85 0.08 -1.97
N ALA A 116 0.93 -0.49 -1.18
CA ALA A 116 -0.49 -0.44 -1.45
C ALA A 116 -1.01 1.01 -1.47
N THR A 117 -0.61 1.82 -0.48
CA THR A 117 -1.04 3.21 -0.40
C THR A 117 -0.36 4.08 -1.46
N TRP A 118 0.93 3.87 -1.74
CA TRP A 118 1.66 4.59 -2.78
C TRP A 118 1.07 4.31 -4.16
N LEU A 119 0.72 3.06 -4.48
CA LEU A 119 0.06 2.68 -5.74
C LEU A 119 -1.27 3.39 -5.98
N TYR A 120 -2.00 3.69 -4.92
CA TYR A 120 -3.25 4.45 -4.99
C TYR A 120 -2.99 5.95 -5.19
N LEU A 121 -2.03 6.51 -4.45
CA LEU A 121 -1.76 7.94 -4.43
C LEU A 121 -0.90 8.44 -5.59
N GLU A 122 -0.02 7.60 -6.15
CA GLU A 122 0.87 7.95 -7.27
C GLU A 122 0.13 8.55 -8.46
N PRO A 123 -0.92 7.91 -9.04
CA PRO A 123 -1.62 8.50 -10.17
C PRO A 123 -2.34 9.81 -9.82
N ILE A 124 -2.74 9.97 -8.55
CA ILE A 124 -3.48 11.14 -8.07
C ILE A 124 -2.54 12.34 -7.94
N PHE A 125 -1.41 12.18 -7.25
CA PHE A 125 -0.42 13.23 -7.06
C PHE A 125 0.55 13.37 -8.24
N GLY A 126 0.47 12.48 -9.24
CA GLY A 126 1.05 12.70 -10.57
C GLY A 126 0.33 13.78 -11.39
N SER A 127 -0.93 14.11 -11.06
CA SER A 127 -1.67 15.20 -11.70
C SER A 127 -1.19 16.57 -11.20
N GLU A 128 -0.72 17.42 -12.13
CA GLU A 128 -0.35 18.81 -11.85
C GLU A 128 -1.49 19.60 -11.20
N ASP A 129 -2.73 19.32 -11.60
CA ASP A 129 -3.91 20.03 -11.10
C ASP A 129 -4.15 19.71 -9.63
N ILE A 130 -4.04 18.44 -9.24
CA ILE A 130 -4.14 18.02 -7.83
C ILE A 130 -2.97 18.58 -7.01
N MET A 131 -1.74 18.55 -7.54
CA MET A 131 -0.57 19.12 -6.87
C MET A 131 -0.72 20.62 -6.60
N GLN A 132 -1.35 21.38 -7.49
CA GLN A 132 -1.63 22.80 -7.28
C GLN A 132 -2.71 23.05 -6.22
N GLN A 133 -3.73 22.18 -6.15
CA GLN A 133 -4.82 22.29 -5.17
C GLN A 133 -4.43 21.78 -3.78
N MET A 134 -3.48 20.84 -3.72
CA MET A 134 -3.02 20.17 -2.49
C MET A 134 -1.49 20.22 -2.35
N PRO A 135 -0.86 21.41 -2.26
CA PRO A 135 0.60 21.52 -2.31
C PRO A 135 1.29 20.95 -1.06
N VAL A 136 0.63 20.95 0.10
CA VAL A 136 1.20 20.43 1.36
C VAL A 136 1.26 18.90 1.32
N GLU A 137 0.16 18.25 0.99
CA GLU A 137 0.08 16.80 0.81
C GLU A 137 0.93 16.33 -0.37
N GLY A 138 0.93 17.09 -1.48
CA GLY A 138 1.76 16.81 -2.64
C GLY A 138 3.27 16.85 -2.34
N GLY A 139 3.73 17.85 -1.59
CA GLY A 139 5.12 17.91 -1.13
C GLY A 139 5.51 16.72 -0.25
N ARG A 140 4.64 16.33 0.70
CA ARG A 140 4.85 15.13 1.52
C ARG A 140 4.88 13.85 0.70
N PHE A 141 4.01 13.73 -0.30
CA PHE A 141 3.99 12.58 -1.19
C PHE A 141 5.30 12.46 -1.96
N GLN A 142 5.87 13.57 -2.44
CA GLN A 142 7.19 13.57 -3.11
C GLN A 142 8.33 13.12 -2.18
N GLU A 143 8.28 13.48 -0.90
CA GLU A 143 9.25 12.99 0.09
C GLU A 143 9.14 11.46 0.27
N VAL A 144 7.92 10.94 0.38
CA VAL A 144 7.67 9.50 0.46
C VAL A 144 8.11 8.79 -0.83
N ASP A 145 7.78 9.35 -1.99
CA ASP A 145 8.14 8.81 -3.31
C ASP A 145 9.66 8.71 -3.47
N LYS A 146 10.41 9.72 -3.01
CA LYS A 146 11.86 9.68 -3.00
C LYS A 146 12.40 8.53 -2.16
N VAL A 147 11.90 8.37 -0.92
CA VAL A 147 12.32 7.27 -0.04
C VAL A 147 11.94 5.92 -0.62
N TRP A 148 10.76 5.80 -1.23
CA TRP A 148 10.31 4.59 -1.93
C TRP A 148 11.29 4.19 -3.03
N ARG A 149 11.67 5.13 -3.91
CA ARG A 149 12.64 4.88 -4.99
C ARG A 149 14.01 4.46 -4.46
N GLU A 150 14.54 5.16 -3.45
CA GLU A 150 15.80 4.79 -2.81
C GLU A 150 15.77 3.37 -2.24
N LEU A 151 14.67 2.99 -1.60
CA LEU A 151 14.47 1.64 -1.06
C LEU A 151 14.40 0.60 -2.19
N MET A 152 13.62 0.84 -3.24
CA MET A 152 13.49 -0.08 -4.38
C MET A 152 14.79 -0.25 -5.15
N GLU A 153 15.61 0.79 -5.29
CA GLU A 153 16.95 0.70 -5.87
C GLU A 153 17.89 -0.14 -5.00
N SER A 154 17.81 0.00 -3.67
CA SER A 154 18.64 -0.77 -2.74
C SER A 154 18.37 -2.27 -2.80
N LEU A 155 17.13 -2.69 -3.13
CA LEU A 155 16.75 -4.10 -3.27
C LEU A 155 17.53 -4.82 -4.37
N VAL A 156 18.03 -4.11 -5.39
CA VAL A 156 18.81 -4.71 -6.48
C VAL A 156 20.14 -5.29 -5.99
N LEU A 157 20.66 -4.78 -4.87
CA LEU A 157 21.91 -5.23 -4.28
C LEU A 157 21.73 -6.39 -3.29
N ILE A 158 20.48 -6.66 -2.88
CA ILE A 158 20.13 -7.65 -1.87
C ILE A 158 20.06 -9.04 -2.51
N LYS A 159 20.81 -10.00 -1.96
CA LYS A 159 20.87 -11.36 -2.52
C LYS A 159 19.87 -12.31 -1.91
N THR A 160 19.47 -12.08 -0.66
CA THR A 160 18.47 -12.88 0.06
C THR A 160 17.53 -11.95 0.79
N MET A 161 16.26 -12.34 0.96
CA MET A 161 15.29 -11.49 1.65
C MET A 161 15.75 -11.08 3.06
N LEU A 162 16.39 -11.99 3.80
CA LEU A 162 16.86 -11.71 5.16
C LEU A 162 17.94 -10.63 5.24
N GLU A 163 18.73 -10.42 4.20
CA GLU A 163 19.78 -9.40 4.21
C GLU A 163 19.21 -7.99 4.41
N VAL A 164 17.94 -7.74 4.04
CA VAL A 164 17.25 -6.46 4.31
C VAL A 164 17.16 -6.14 5.80
N THR A 165 17.06 -7.16 6.66
CA THR A 165 16.97 -6.98 8.12
C THR A 165 18.28 -6.45 8.72
N THR A 166 19.39 -6.59 7.99
CA THR A 166 20.71 -6.10 8.40
C THR A 166 20.93 -4.63 8.03
N ILE A 167 20.09 -4.08 7.14
CA ILE A 167 20.18 -2.69 6.70
C ILE A 167 19.61 -1.77 7.78
N PRO A 168 20.43 -0.89 8.40
CA PRO A 168 19.97 -0.08 9.51
C PRO A 168 18.84 0.88 9.13
N GLY A 169 17.77 0.89 9.92
CA GLY A 169 16.69 1.86 9.84
C GLY A 169 15.71 1.68 8.67
N VAL A 170 15.73 0.56 7.95
CA VAL A 170 14.73 0.28 6.90
C VAL A 170 13.32 0.28 7.47
N LEU A 171 13.10 -0.44 8.57
CA LEU A 171 11.80 -0.48 9.24
C LEU A 171 11.34 0.92 9.67
N ASP A 172 12.22 1.70 10.30
CA ASP A 172 11.89 3.06 10.73
C ASP A 172 11.53 3.98 9.55
N LYS A 173 12.24 3.86 8.43
CA LYS A 173 11.92 4.61 7.20
C LYS A 173 10.54 4.23 6.67
N LEU A 174 10.23 2.94 6.59
CA LEU A 174 8.93 2.45 6.12
C LEU A 174 7.79 2.88 7.04
N THR A 175 7.98 2.79 8.36
CA THR A 175 6.99 3.25 9.35
C THR A 175 6.70 4.74 9.19
N LYS A 176 7.74 5.58 9.05
CA LYS A 176 7.57 7.02 8.79
C LYS A 176 6.88 7.31 7.46
N CYS A 177 7.16 6.52 6.43
CA CYS A 177 6.44 6.62 5.16
C CYS A 177 4.96 6.30 5.35
N ASN A 178 4.62 5.23 6.06
CA ASN A 178 3.22 4.87 6.38
C ASN A 178 2.50 5.98 7.16
N GLU A 179 3.13 6.56 8.19
CA GLU A 179 2.57 7.69 8.94
C GLU A 179 2.32 8.89 8.03
N SER A 180 3.26 9.21 7.14
CA SER A 180 3.12 10.32 6.19
C SER A 180 1.99 10.06 5.19
N LEU A 181 1.89 8.83 4.69
CA LEU A 181 0.86 8.39 3.76
C LEU A 181 -0.54 8.42 4.40
N GLU A 182 -0.68 8.07 5.68
CA GLU A 182 -1.95 8.20 6.41
C GLU A 182 -2.41 9.66 6.50
N VAL A 183 -1.47 10.59 6.76
CA VAL A 183 -1.78 12.02 6.79
C VAL A 183 -2.18 12.52 5.40
N ILE A 184 -1.48 12.08 4.36
CA ILE A 184 -1.81 12.42 2.96
C ILE A 184 -3.21 11.91 2.59
N GLN A 185 -3.53 10.65 2.91
CA GLN A 185 -4.87 10.08 2.65
C GLN A 185 -5.97 10.85 3.39
N LYS A 186 -5.72 11.25 4.64
CA LYS A 186 -6.66 12.08 5.40
C LYS A 186 -6.86 13.44 4.75
N GLY A 187 -5.79 14.10 4.32
CA GLY A 187 -5.84 15.37 3.59
C GLY A 187 -6.62 15.25 2.28
N LEU A 188 -6.39 14.18 1.51
CA LEU A 188 -7.12 13.89 0.28
C LEU A 188 -8.61 13.72 0.53
N ASN A 189 -9.01 12.93 1.53
CA ASN A 189 -10.42 12.78 1.87
C ASN A 189 -11.06 14.11 2.30
N GLN A 190 -10.37 14.93 3.08
CA GLN A 190 -10.87 16.26 3.47
C GLN A 190 -11.02 17.20 2.26
N TYR A 191 -10.10 17.14 1.31
CA TYR A 191 -10.19 17.88 0.05
C TYR A 191 -11.42 17.46 -0.76
N LEU A 192 -11.65 16.16 -0.93
CA LEU A 192 -12.82 15.63 -1.63
C LEU A 192 -14.14 16.04 -0.96
N GLU A 193 -14.21 15.98 0.37
CA GLU A 193 -15.37 16.46 1.12
C GLU A 193 -15.61 17.97 0.91
N THR A 194 -14.55 18.77 0.87
CA THR A 194 -14.67 20.21 0.56
C THR A 194 -15.27 20.43 -0.83
N LYS A 195 -14.87 19.63 -1.82
CA LYS A 195 -15.46 19.67 -3.17
C LYS A 195 -16.92 19.22 -3.18
N ARG A 196 -17.28 18.20 -2.41
CA ARG A 196 -18.69 17.76 -2.25
C ARG A 196 -19.56 18.84 -1.61
N LEU A 197 -19.05 19.55 -0.61
CA LEU A 197 -19.78 20.66 0.00
C LEU A 197 -19.94 21.85 -0.94
N ALA A 198 -18.95 22.10 -1.81
CA ALA A 198 -19.04 23.15 -2.82
C ALA A 198 -20.10 22.83 -3.91
N PHE A 199 -20.21 21.56 -4.31
CA PHE A 199 -21.22 21.09 -5.26
C PHE A 199 -21.87 19.77 -4.79
N PRO A 200 -23.01 19.83 -4.08
CA PRO A 200 -23.63 18.65 -3.44
C PRO A 200 -23.95 17.48 -4.37
N ARG A 201 -24.07 17.69 -5.68
CA ARG A 201 -24.28 16.58 -6.64
C ARG A 201 -23.06 15.65 -6.75
N PHE A 202 -21.88 16.05 -6.27
CA PHE A 202 -20.73 15.16 -6.16
C PHE A 202 -20.90 14.08 -5.07
N PHE A 203 -21.90 14.16 -4.18
CA PHE A 203 -22.23 13.05 -3.28
C PHE A 203 -22.73 11.80 -4.03
N PHE A 204 -23.16 11.93 -5.29
CA PHE A 204 -23.56 10.79 -6.14
C PHE A 204 -22.39 10.09 -6.84
N LEU A 205 -21.17 10.59 -6.68
CA LEU A 205 -19.96 10.03 -7.26
C LEU A 205 -19.13 9.29 -6.21
N SER A 206 -18.50 8.19 -6.61
CA SER A 206 -17.46 7.56 -5.78
C SER A 206 -16.23 8.48 -5.65
N ASN A 207 -15.32 8.17 -4.72
CA ASN A 207 -14.07 8.94 -4.59
C ASN A 207 -13.25 8.89 -5.89
N ASP A 208 -13.16 7.73 -6.53
CA ASP A 208 -12.37 7.56 -7.76
C ASP A 208 -12.98 8.34 -8.93
N GLU A 209 -14.31 8.33 -9.06
CA GLU A 209 -15.02 9.11 -10.08
C GLU A 209 -14.85 10.62 -9.84
N LEU A 210 -14.92 11.06 -8.58
CA LEU A 210 -14.69 12.45 -8.23
C LEU A 210 -13.25 12.87 -8.51
N LEU A 211 -12.27 12.02 -8.21
CA LEU A 211 -10.87 12.27 -8.50
C LEU A 211 -10.62 12.37 -10.01
N GLU A 212 -11.22 11.51 -10.82
CA GLU A 212 -11.08 11.55 -12.28
C GLU A 212 -11.62 12.87 -12.87
N ILE A 213 -12.71 13.41 -12.32
CA ILE A 213 -13.23 14.72 -12.70
C ILE A 213 -12.29 15.85 -12.26
N LEU A 214 -11.65 15.73 -11.11
CA LEU A 214 -10.78 16.76 -10.53
C LEU A 214 -9.34 16.74 -11.08
N SER A 215 -8.87 15.61 -11.61
CA SER A 215 -7.51 15.44 -12.11
C SER A 215 -7.32 15.87 -13.56
N GLU A 216 -8.42 16.04 -14.31
CA GLU A 216 -8.43 16.36 -15.75
C GLU A 216 -9.10 17.71 -16.02
N THR A 217 -8.64 18.77 -15.36
CA THR A 217 -9.30 20.10 -15.46
C THR A 217 -9.04 20.79 -16.80
N LYS A 218 -8.06 20.30 -17.58
CA LYS A 218 -7.65 20.83 -18.89
C LYS A 218 -8.62 20.44 -20.02
N ASP A 219 -9.32 19.32 -19.91
CA ASP A 219 -10.31 18.85 -20.89
C ASP A 219 -11.71 18.68 -20.26
N PRO A 220 -12.57 19.70 -20.35
CA PRO A 220 -13.92 19.67 -19.80
C PRO A 220 -14.81 18.56 -20.38
N LEU A 221 -14.47 17.96 -21.53
CA LEU A 221 -15.25 16.87 -22.11
C LEU A 221 -15.17 15.59 -21.27
N ARG A 222 -14.10 15.44 -20.47
CA ARG A 222 -13.89 14.28 -19.60
C ARG A 222 -14.95 14.12 -18.51
N VAL A 223 -15.67 15.19 -18.17
CA VAL A 223 -16.75 15.16 -17.17
C VAL A 223 -18.03 14.46 -17.68
N GLN A 224 -18.21 14.36 -19.01
CA GLN A 224 -19.46 13.89 -19.64
C GLN A 224 -19.97 12.54 -19.12
N PRO A 225 -19.13 11.50 -18.91
CA PRO A 225 -19.59 10.20 -18.42
C PRO A 225 -20.22 10.25 -17.03
N PHE A 226 -19.86 11.25 -16.22
CA PHE A 226 -20.29 11.41 -14.83
C PHE A 226 -21.54 12.27 -14.68
N LEU A 227 -21.87 13.09 -15.68
CA LEU A 227 -22.99 14.03 -15.63
C LEU A 227 -24.33 13.34 -15.35
N LYS A 228 -24.56 12.15 -15.92
CA LYS A 228 -25.78 11.34 -15.68
C LYS A 228 -26.00 10.97 -14.22
N LYS A 229 -24.94 10.93 -13.41
CA LYS A 229 -25.02 10.67 -11.96
C LYS A 229 -25.26 11.95 -11.18
N CYS A 230 -24.67 13.07 -11.62
CA CYS A 230 -24.82 14.36 -10.97
C CYS A 230 -26.18 15.02 -11.28
N PHE A 231 -26.73 14.82 -12.47
CA PHE A 231 -27.94 15.47 -12.96
C PHE A 231 -28.99 14.45 -13.41
N GLU A 232 -30.13 14.45 -12.74
CA GLU A 232 -31.33 13.76 -13.20
C GLU A 232 -31.91 14.53 -14.39
N GLY A 233 -31.76 13.98 -15.60
CA GLY A 233 -32.27 14.59 -16.85
C GLY A 233 -31.20 15.15 -17.80
N ILE A 234 -29.93 15.23 -17.40
CA ILE A 234 -28.83 15.58 -18.32
C ILE A 234 -27.99 14.33 -18.57
N GLN A 235 -28.02 13.83 -19.82
CA GLN A 235 -27.12 12.78 -20.26
C GLN A 235 -25.79 13.35 -20.75
N THR A 236 -25.84 14.40 -21.56
CA THR A 236 -24.64 15.09 -22.07
C THR A 236 -24.86 16.59 -22.21
N LEU A 237 -23.77 17.34 -22.21
CA LEU A 237 -23.75 18.76 -22.57
C LEU A 237 -23.24 18.92 -24.01
N GLU A 238 -23.78 19.89 -24.74
CA GLU A 238 -23.30 20.27 -26.07
C GLU A 238 -22.24 21.36 -25.93
N PHE A 239 -21.03 21.06 -26.39
CA PHE A 239 -19.89 21.97 -26.40
C PHE A 239 -19.61 22.45 -27.82
N LYS A 240 -19.35 23.75 -27.98
CA LYS A 240 -18.80 24.32 -29.21
C LYS A 240 -17.30 24.05 -29.32
N GLU A 241 -16.70 24.33 -30.48
CA GLU A 241 -15.25 24.20 -30.71
C GLU A 241 -14.40 25.01 -29.72
N ASN A 242 -14.93 26.14 -29.23
CA ASN A 242 -14.30 26.97 -28.21
C ASN A 242 -14.56 26.50 -26.77
N LEU A 243 -15.19 25.33 -26.58
CA LEU A 243 -15.64 24.74 -25.32
C LEU A 243 -16.76 25.51 -24.61
N ASP A 244 -17.46 26.42 -25.28
CA ASP A 244 -18.68 27.00 -24.73
C ASP A 244 -19.78 25.93 -24.63
N ILE A 245 -20.40 25.84 -23.46
CA ILE A 245 -21.56 24.99 -23.22
C ILE A 245 -22.81 25.73 -23.69
N VAL A 246 -23.56 25.12 -24.62
CA VAL A 246 -24.69 25.78 -25.30
C VAL A 246 -26.02 25.06 -25.19
N ALA A 247 -26.03 23.76 -24.91
CA ALA A 247 -27.25 23.00 -24.72
C ALA A 247 -27.03 21.81 -23.78
N MET A 248 -28.12 21.24 -23.28
CA MET A 248 -28.15 19.95 -22.59
C MET A 248 -29.02 18.95 -23.36
N ASN A 249 -28.61 17.69 -23.34
CA ASN A 249 -29.31 16.59 -23.98
C ASN A 249 -29.76 15.56 -22.93
N SER A 250 -31.02 15.16 -22.98
CA SER A 250 -31.59 14.10 -22.13
C SER A 250 -31.32 12.69 -22.67
N MET A 251 -31.66 11.66 -21.90
CA MET A 251 -31.58 10.27 -22.36
C MET A 251 -32.56 9.94 -23.49
N GLU A 252 -33.68 10.64 -23.53
CA GLU A 252 -34.74 10.55 -24.53
C GLU A 252 -34.41 11.34 -25.81
N LYS A 253 -33.21 11.92 -25.90
CA LYS A 253 -32.73 12.77 -26.99
C LYS A 253 -33.47 14.11 -27.10
N GLU A 254 -34.07 14.58 -26.01
CA GLU A 254 -34.55 15.95 -25.93
C GLU A 254 -33.33 16.89 -25.85
N ARG A 255 -33.31 17.92 -26.71
CA ARG A 255 -32.29 18.96 -26.69
C ARG A 255 -32.90 20.25 -26.16
N VAL A 256 -32.34 20.77 -25.07
CA VAL A 256 -32.72 22.06 -24.50
C VAL A 256 -31.56 23.03 -24.63
N GLU A 257 -31.78 24.11 -25.38
CA GLU A 257 -30.78 25.17 -25.56
C GLU A 257 -30.70 26.07 -24.32
N PHE A 258 -29.49 26.45 -23.95
CA PHE A 258 -29.28 27.34 -22.82
C PHE A 258 -29.56 28.80 -23.19
N THR A 259 -30.19 29.55 -22.28
CA THR A 259 -30.48 30.99 -22.48
C THR A 259 -29.23 31.86 -22.46
N ARG A 260 -28.14 31.37 -21.86
CA ARG A 260 -26.81 31.97 -21.82
C ARG A 260 -25.74 30.91 -22.03
N THR A 261 -24.54 31.29 -22.43
CA THR A 261 -23.41 30.38 -22.61
C THR A 261 -22.43 30.49 -21.43
N THR A 262 -21.75 29.40 -21.10
CA THR A 262 -20.65 29.39 -20.12
C THR A 262 -19.46 28.62 -20.65
N ASN A 263 -18.25 29.09 -20.37
CA ASN A 263 -17.02 28.43 -20.79
C ASN A 263 -16.29 27.87 -19.56
N PRO A 264 -16.07 26.55 -19.46
CA PRO A 264 -15.36 25.94 -18.34
C PRO A 264 -13.95 26.51 -18.09
N ARG A 265 -13.27 27.03 -19.13
CA ARG A 265 -11.94 27.65 -18.98
C ARG A 265 -11.94 28.87 -18.06
N MET A 266 -13.09 29.56 -17.94
CA MET A 266 -13.22 30.71 -17.03
C MET A 266 -13.24 30.29 -15.55
N ALA A 267 -13.40 29.00 -15.25
CA ALA A 267 -13.44 28.50 -13.87
C ALA A 267 -12.06 28.30 -13.24
N GLY A 268 -10.96 28.52 -13.98
CA GLY A 268 -9.59 28.39 -13.46
C GLY A 268 -9.28 26.98 -12.95
N GLY A 269 -9.72 25.96 -13.68
CA GLY A 269 -9.54 24.54 -13.31
C GLY A 269 -10.53 24.02 -12.25
N MET A 270 -11.39 24.86 -11.69
CA MET A 270 -12.34 24.43 -10.65
C MET A 270 -13.64 23.91 -11.27
N VAL A 271 -13.75 22.57 -11.38
CA VAL A 271 -14.87 21.92 -12.06
C VAL A 271 -16.21 22.22 -11.40
N GLU A 272 -16.23 22.31 -10.07
CA GLU A 272 -17.43 22.64 -9.30
C GLU A 272 -18.04 23.99 -9.72
N LYS A 273 -17.23 24.98 -10.08
CA LYS A 273 -17.72 26.34 -10.36
C LYS A 273 -18.53 26.39 -11.65
N TRP A 274 -18.05 25.77 -12.73
CA TRP A 274 -18.77 25.80 -13.99
C TRP A 274 -19.96 24.84 -13.99
N LEU A 275 -19.91 23.74 -13.22
CA LEU A 275 -21.07 22.86 -13.03
C LEU A 275 -22.22 23.54 -12.26
N ILE A 276 -21.91 24.39 -11.27
CA ILE A 276 -22.91 25.23 -10.59
C ILE A 276 -23.57 26.20 -11.58
N GLU A 277 -22.79 26.80 -12.49
CA GLU A 277 -23.36 27.67 -13.52
C GLU A 277 -24.26 26.89 -14.50
N VAL A 278 -23.87 25.68 -14.89
CA VAL A 278 -24.71 24.78 -15.70
C VAL A 278 -26.02 24.45 -14.97
N GLU A 279 -25.99 24.14 -13.67
CA GLU A 279 -27.20 23.91 -12.89
C GLU A 279 -28.13 25.14 -12.88
N LYS A 280 -27.55 26.33 -12.74
CA LYS A 280 -28.33 27.57 -12.78
C LYS A 280 -28.93 27.81 -14.16
N MET A 281 -28.16 27.61 -15.23
CA MET A 281 -28.60 27.73 -16.62
C MET A 281 -29.71 26.74 -16.97
N MET A 282 -29.60 25.49 -16.52
CA MET A 282 -30.65 24.48 -16.65
C MET A 282 -31.98 24.97 -16.08
N ARG A 283 -31.98 25.48 -14.84
CA ARG A 283 -33.19 25.98 -14.18
C ARG A 283 -33.76 27.22 -14.87
N GLU A 284 -32.90 28.10 -15.38
CA GLU A 284 -33.31 29.31 -16.10
C GLU A 284 -33.95 28.97 -17.45
N SER A 285 -33.34 28.08 -18.24
CA SER A 285 -33.88 27.64 -19.52
C SER A 285 -35.23 26.96 -19.36
N LEU A 286 -35.38 26.02 -18.42
CA LEU A 286 -36.64 25.29 -18.24
C LEU A 286 -37.81 26.20 -17.85
N LYS A 287 -37.56 27.31 -17.13
CA LYS A 287 -38.59 28.31 -16.82
C LYS A 287 -39.09 29.10 -18.03
N VAL A 288 -38.30 29.16 -19.11
CA VAL A 288 -38.72 29.81 -20.35
C VAL A 288 -39.62 28.89 -21.17
N PHE A 289 -39.47 27.57 -21.01
CA PHE A 289 -40.26 26.55 -21.70
C PHE A 289 -41.50 26.08 -20.90
N SER A 290 -41.63 26.44 -19.62
CA SER A 290 -42.79 26.17 -18.75
C SER A 290 -43.79 27.33 -18.71
#